data_AF-X0RZG1-F1
#
_entry.id   AF-X0RZG1-F1
#
_cell.length_a   1.000
_cell.length_b   1.000
_cell.length_c   1.000
_cell.angle_alpha   90.00
_cell.angle_beta   90.00
_cell.angle_gamma   90.00
#
_symmetry.space_group_name_H-M   'P 1'
#
loop_
_entity.id
_entity.type
_entity.pdbx_description
1 polymer ?
#
loop_
_entity_poly.entity_id
_entity_poly.type
_entity_poly.pdbx_seq_one_letter_code
_entity_poly.pdbx_strand_id
1 'polypeptide(L)'
;MPELEHLLKHLTPRRNGKRLLLHIDSTTADSIISDILAPSLLNARAQARRYACATNLSGIGKAILIYANDYNDQLPPDLETLISKAEMPARGLVCPASESRESYIYRGASITTSDTPGMITVYEKLSNHGDGRNVLFLDSHVEWVPEERFQELIKKDNEYRRQKGLPVLPAQ
;
A
#
# COMPACT_ATOMS: atom_id res chain seq x y z
N MET A 1 12.05 27.89 -0.31
CA MET A 1 10.86 27.21 0.22
C MET A 1 9.98 28.27 0.85
N PRO A 2 8.85 28.64 0.23
CA PRO A 2 7.99 29.71 0.71
C PRO A 2 7.54 29.52 2.17
N GLU A 3 7.34 28.26 2.61
CA GLU A 3 6.94 27.94 3.99
C GLU A 3 8.04 28.29 5.02
N LEU A 4 9.32 28.11 4.65
CA LEU A 4 10.43 28.38 5.55
C LEU A 4 10.59 29.88 5.82
N GLU A 5 10.40 30.72 4.81
CA GLU A 5 10.48 32.18 4.96
C GLU A 5 9.32 32.71 5.83
N HIS A 6 8.13 32.16 5.65
CA HIS A 6 6.96 32.47 6.48
C HIS A 6 7.18 32.08 7.95
N LEU A 7 7.73 30.88 8.20
CA LEU A 7 8.08 30.40 9.53
C LEU A 7 9.19 31.24 10.18
N LEU A 8 10.26 31.54 9.44
CA LEU A 8 11.37 32.35 9.92
C LEU A 8 10.91 33.73 10.37
N LYS A 9 9.94 34.33 9.66
CA LYS A 9 9.34 35.62 10.06
C LYS A 9 8.64 35.54 11.42
N HIS A 10 8.02 34.42 11.76
CA HIS A 10 7.35 34.21 13.06
C HIS A 10 8.34 33.82 14.17
N LEU A 11 9.44 33.14 13.82
CA LEU A 11 10.49 32.73 14.77
C LEU A 11 11.61 33.77 14.95
N THR A 12 11.54 34.92 14.27
CA THR A 12 12.55 35.98 14.39
C THR A 12 12.29 36.80 15.67
N PRO A 13 13.24 36.85 16.62
CA PRO A 13 13.09 37.66 17.84
C PRO A 13 12.96 39.14 17.51
N ARG A 14 12.03 39.83 18.19
CA ARG A 14 11.85 41.28 18.05
C ARG A 14 12.61 42.02 19.13
N ARG A 15 13.26 43.11 18.76
CA ARG A 15 13.99 43.96 19.70
C ARG A 15 12.99 44.74 20.57
N ASN A 16 13.13 44.61 21.88
CA ASN A 16 12.42 45.42 22.87
C ASN A 16 13.46 46.11 23.76
N GLY A 17 13.78 47.37 23.43
CA GLY A 17 14.86 48.12 24.10
C GLY A 17 16.25 47.50 23.89
N LYS A 18 16.88 47.05 24.99
CA LYS A 18 18.19 46.36 25.00
C LYS A 18 18.09 44.83 25.01
N ARG A 19 16.88 44.25 24.93
CA ARG A 19 16.63 42.81 24.94
C ARG A 19 16.02 42.35 23.61
N LEU A 20 16.29 41.11 23.25
CA LEU A 20 15.58 40.40 22.18
C LEU A 20 14.53 39.49 22.83
N LEU A 21 13.30 39.56 22.37
CA LEU A 21 12.20 38.73 22.87
C LEU A 21 11.61 37.92 21.71
N LEU A 22 11.46 36.63 21.95
CA LEU A 22 10.70 35.72 21.10
C LEU A 22 9.46 35.30 21.89
N HIS A 23 8.28 35.59 21.36
CA HIS A 23 7.02 35.16 21.93
C HIS A 23 6.33 34.25 20.93
N ILE A 24 6.02 33.02 21.34
CA ILE A 24 5.21 32.10 20.54
C ILE A 24 3.78 32.29 21.05
N ASP A 25 2.99 33.05 20.30
CA ASP A 25 1.55 33.17 20.51
C ASP A 25 0.80 32.05 19.77
N SER A 26 -0.52 31.99 19.95
CA SER A 26 -1.36 30.98 19.32
C SER A 26 -1.27 31.03 17.79
N THR A 27 -1.18 32.20 17.19
CA THR A 27 -1.07 32.36 15.72
C THR A 27 0.27 31.85 15.19
N THR A 28 1.36 32.07 15.91
CA THR A 28 2.67 31.50 15.59
C THR A 28 2.68 29.98 15.78
N ALA A 29 2.00 29.45 16.80
CA ALA A 29 1.87 28.02 16.99
C ALA A 29 1.07 27.35 15.86
N ASP A 30 -0.05 27.96 15.46
CA ASP A 30 -0.91 27.46 14.37
C ASP A 30 -0.14 27.42 13.04
N SER A 31 0.64 28.46 12.73
CA SER A 31 1.44 28.50 11.50
C SER A 31 2.54 27.44 11.48
N ILE A 32 3.23 27.19 12.60
CA ILE A 32 4.23 26.10 12.68
C ILE A 32 3.55 24.74 12.46
N ILE A 33 2.37 24.53 13.04
CA ILE A 33 1.61 23.29 12.88
C ILE A 33 1.20 23.10 11.42
N SER A 34 0.63 24.12 10.78
CA SER A 34 0.18 24.02 9.38
C SER A 34 1.33 23.86 8.40
N ASP A 35 2.41 24.61 8.59
CA ASP A 35 3.45 24.77 7.56
C ASP A 35 4.48 23.63 7.61
N ILE A 36 4.72 23.02 8.77
CA ILE A 36 5.76 21.98 8.94
C ILE A 36 5.19 20.65 9.43
N LEU A 37 4.47 20.68 10.54
CA LEU A 37 4.10 19.44 11.24
C LEU A 37 2.99 18.68 10.51
N ALA A 38 1.96 19.38 10.05
CA ALA A 38 0.83 18.80 9.35
C ALA A 38 1.23 18.03 8.07
N PRO A 39 1.94 18.62 7.09
CA PRO A 39 2.32 17.89 5.87
C PRO A 39 3.23 16.70 6.19
N SER A 40 4.19 16.87 7.10
CA SER A 40 5.08 15.80 7.53
C SER A 40 4.33 14.63 8.17
N LEU A 41 3.35 14.93 9.04
CA LEU A 41 2.52 13.93 9.71
C LEU A 41 1.55 13.24 8.74
N LEU A 42 0.99 13.98 7.77
CA LEU A 42 0.15 13.40 6.72
C LEU A 42 0.93 12.41 5.86
N ASN A 43 2.15 12.77 5.45
CA ASN A 43 3.05 11.89 4.70
C ASN A 43 3.45 10.66 5.51
N ALA A 44 3.81 10.83 6.78
CA ALA A 44 4.13 9.72 7.67
C ALA A 44 2.96 8.74 7.83
N ARG A 45 1.72 9.26 7.99
CA ARG A 45 0.51 8.43 8.05
C ARG A 45 0.23 7.73 6.73
N ALA A 46 0.40 8.40 5.58
CA ALA A 46 0.24 7.78 4.27
C ALA A 46 1.22 6.62 4.09
N GLN A 47 2.50 6.83 4.45
CA GLN A 47 3.52 5.79 4.40
C GLN A 47 3.23 4.62 5.36
N ALA A 48 2.80 4.90 6.59
CA ALA A 48 2.41 3.87 7.55
C ALA A 48 1.24 3.01 7.03
N ARG A 49 0.23 3.63 6.41
CA ARG A 49 -0.89 2.90 5.79
C ARG A 49 -0.43 2.01 4.64
N ARG A 50 0.52 2.47 3.80
CA ARG A 50 1.12 1.63 2.75
C ARG A 50 1.81 0.40 3.32
N TYR A 51 2.62 0.56 4.37
CA TYR A 51 3.29 -0.57 5.03
C TYR A 51 2.30 -1.55 5.69
N ALA A 52 1.24 -1.02 6.32
CA ALA A 52 0.20 -1.86 6.89
C ALA A 52 -0.57 -2.64 5.81
N CYS A 53 -0.83 -2.02 4.65
CA CYS A 53 -1.41 -2.71 3.50
C CYS A 53 -0.49 -3.81 2.96
N ALA A 54 0.82 -3.55 2.85
CA ALA A 54 1.80 -4.56 2.47
C ALA A 54 1.82 -5.75 3.46
N THR A 55 1.70 -5.46 4.76
CA THR A 55 1.60 -6.49 5.81
C THR A 55 0.35 -7.36 5.64
N ASN A 56 -0.79 -6.76 5.32
CA ASN A 56 -2.01 -7.50 5.00
C ASN A 56 -1.81 -8.41 3.79
N LEU A 57 -1.21 -7.92 2.70
CA LEU A 57 -0.86 -8.74 1.53
C LEU A 57 0.09 -9.89 1.87
N SER A 58 1.11 -9.67 2.71
CA SER A 58 1.97 -10.76 3.17
C SER A 58 1.20 -11.79 4.01
N GLY A 59 0.21 -11.33 4.80
CA GLY A 59 -0.74 -12.22 5.49
C GLY A 59 -1.58 -13.04 4.51
N ILE A 60 -2.08 -12.41 3.45
CA ILE A 60 -2.81 -13.08 2.36
C ILE A 60 -1.93 -14.14 1.70
N GLY A 61 -0.68 -13.82 1.36
CA GLY A 61 0.25 -14.79 0.77
C GLY A 61 0.46 -16.02 1.65
N LYS A 62 0.64 -15.83 2.96
CA LYS A 62 0.73 -16.95 3.92
C LYS A 62 -0.55 -17.78 3.95
N ALA A 63 -1.72 -17.13 3.99
CA ALA A 63 -3.01 -17.83 3.98
C ALA A 63 -3.23 -18.62 2.68
N ILE A 64 -2.79 -18.07 1.54
CA ILE A 64 -2.80 -18.77 0.24
C ILE A 64 -1.91 -20.01 0.29
N LEU A 65 -0.71 -19.94 0.85
CA LEU A 65 0.16 -21.11 1.00
C LEU A 65 -0.41 -22.16 1.95
N ILE A 66 -1.01 -21.74 3.07
CA ILE A 66 -1.71 -22.63 4.00
C ILE A 66 -2.84 -23.36 3.28
N TYR A 67 -3.65 -22.64 2.51
CA TYR A 67 -4.70 -23.24 1.68
C TYR A 67 -4.09 -24.22 0.66
N ALA A 68 -3.07 -23.82 -0.08
CA ALA A 68 -2.49 -24.67 -1.12
C ALA A 68 -1.95 -25.99 -0.58
N ASN A 69 -1.39 -25.97 0.64
CA ASN A 69 -0.93 -27.18 1.33
C ASN A 69 -2.04 -28.22 1.53
N ASP A 70 -3.28 -27.79 1.77
CA ASP A 70 -4.42 -28.68 2.01
C ASP A 70 -5.19 -29.02 0.71
N TYR A 71 -4.94 -28.28 -0.37
CA TYR A 71 -5.71 -28.32 -1.62
C TYR A 71 -4.86 -28.65 -2.85
N ASN A 72 -3.92 -29.60 -2.73
CA ASN A 72 -3.08 -30.11 -3.83
C ASN A 72 -2.40 -29.00 -4.63
N ASP A 73 -1.72 -28.06 -3.95
CA ASP A 73 -0.97 -26.97 -4.57
C ASP A 73 -1.84 -25.95 -5.35
N GLN A 74 -3.17 -26.07 -5.29
CA GLN A 74 -4.08 -25.12 -5.89
C GLN A 74 -4.24 -23.89 -5.01
N LEU A 75 -4.20 -22.72 -5.64
CA LEU A 75 -4.56 -21.48 -4.99
C LEU A 75 -6.09 -21.42 -4.77
N PRO A 76 -6.59 -20.63 -3.82
CA PRO A 76 -8.03 -20.54 -3.55
C PRO A 76 -8.78 -19.96 -4.76
N PRO A 77 -10.07 -20.25 -4.96
CA PRO A 77 -10.86 -19.68 -6.05
C PRO A 77 -11.08 -18.17 -5.89
N ASP A 78 -11.13 -17.69 -4.65
CA ASP A 78 -11.30 -16.28 -4.28
C ASP A 78 -10.63 -15.99 -2.93
N LEU A 79 -10.50 -14.71 -2.57
CA LEU A 79 -9.90 -14.31 -1.29
C LEU A 79 -10.81 -14.59 -0.08
N GLU A 80 -12.13 -14.66 -0.26
CA GLU A 80 -13.07 -14.91 0.85
C GLU A 80 -12.93 -16.34 1.37
N THR A 81 -12.58 -17.29 0.50
CA THR A 81 -12.29 -18.68 0.84
C THR A 81 -11.24 -18.78 1.96
N LEU A 82 -10.24 -17.89 1.97
CA LEU A 82 -9.19 -17.85 2.99
C LEU A 82 -9.72 -17.59 4.39
N ILE A 83 -10.85 -16.90 4.54
CA ILE A 83 -11.46 -16.62 5.85
C ILE A 83 -11.88 -17.92 6.54
N SER A 84 -12.48 -18.84 5.78
CA SER A 84 -13.02 -20.08 6.33
C SER A 84 -12.02 -21.24 6.28
N LYS A 85 -11.09 -21.24 5.32
CA LYS A 85 -10.19 -22.37 5.03
C LYS A 85 -8.74 -22.16 5.47
N ALA A 86 -8.33 -20.92 5.75
CA ALA A 86 -6.95 -20.59 6.13
C ALA A 86 -6.90 -19.62 7.33
N GLU A 87 -7.95 -19.59 8.15
CA GLU A 87 -8.08 -18.77 9.36
C GLU A 87 -7.77 -17.27 9.17
N MET A 88 -7.95 -16.75 7.95
CA MET A 88 -7.68 -15.36 7.65
C MET A 88 -8.76 -14.46 8.28
N PRO A 89 -8.43 -13.47 9.13
CA PRO A 89 -9.43 -12.56 9.64
C PRO A 89 -9.93 -11.66 8.51
N ALA A 90 -11.24 -11.43 8.41
CA ALA A 90 -11.85 -10.62 7.34
C ALA A 90 -11.23 -9.21 7.21
N ARG A 91 -10.80 -8.61 8.32
CA ARG A 91 -10.08 -7.32 8.32
C ARG A 91 -8.77 -7.34 7.55
N GLY A 92 -8.14 -8.51 7.40
CA GLY A 92 -6.91 -8.69 6.64
C GLY A 92 -7.12 -8.58 5.13
N LEU A 93 -8.37 -8.63 4.65
CA LEU A 93 -8.75 -8.40 3.26
C LEU A 93 -9.14 -6.94 2.97
N VAL A 94 -8.96 -6.03 3.94
CA VAL A 94 -9.27 -4.61 3.82
C VAL A 94 -8.00 -3.79 3.93
N CYS A 95 -7.78 -2.88 2.98
CA CYS A 95 -6.64 -1.97 2.99
C CYS A 95 -6.84 -0.89 4.07
N PRO A 96 -5.87 -0.60 4.95
CA PRO A 96 -6.02 0.44 5.97
C PRO A 96 -6.21 1.87 5.43
N ALA A 97 -5.94 2.12 4.14
CA ALA A 97 -6.21 3.40 3.48
C ALA A 97 -7.57 3.46 2.79
N SER A 98 -8.21 2.32 2.57
CA SER A 98 -9.49 2.19 1.89
C SER A 98 -10.41 1.39 2.82
N GLU A 99 -11.36 2.06 3.45
CA GLU A 99 -12.37 1.36 4.29
C GLU A 99 -13.34 0.49 3.45
N SER A 100 -13.06 0.29 2.16
CA SER A 100 -13.83 -0.55 1.25
C SER A 100 -13.43 -2.03 1.38
N ARG A 101 -14.44 -2.90 1.37
CA ARG A 101 -14.25 -4.35 1.28
C ARG A 101 -13.60 -4.79 -0.02
N GLU A 102 -13.66 -3.97 -1.07
CA GLU A 102 -13.03 -4.25 -2.35
C GLU A 102 -11.62 -3.63 -2.42
N SER A 103 -10.75 -3.98 -1.47
CA SER A 103 -9.42 -3.38 -1.35
C SER A 103 -8.36 -4.02 -2.25
N TYR A 104 -8.52 -5.31 -2.57
CA TYR A 104 -7.54 -6.12 -3.28
C TYR A 104 -8.15 -6.76 -4.52
N ILE A 105 -7.32 -6.94 -5.55
CA ILE A 105 -7.66 -7.64 -6.78
C ILE A 105 -6.91 -8.96 -6.81
N TYR A 106 -7.67 -10.05 -6.91
CA TYR A 106 -7.13 -11.40 -6.94
C TYR A 106 -6.88 -11.88 -8.38
N ARG A 107 -5.74 -12.54 -8.58
CA ARG A 107 -5.31 -13.12 -9.87
C ARG A 107 -4.89 -14.59 -9.76
N GLY A 108 -4.92 -15.17 -8.56
CA GLY A 108 -4.37 -16.50 -8.27
C GLY A 108 -5.24 -17.69 -8.69
N ALA A 109 -6.53 -17.47 -8.99
CA ALA A 109 -7.51 -18.56 -9.20
C ALA A 109 -7.16 -19.56 -10.33
N SER A 110 -6.31 -19.15 -11.28
CA SER A 110 -5.94 -19.95 -12.46
C SER A 110 -4.49 -20.47 -12.43
N ILE A 111 -3.81 -20.38 -11.30
CA ILE A 111 -2.39 -20.78 -11.15
C ILE A 111 -2.21 -21.69 -9.94
N THR A 112 -1.08 -22.38 -9.87
CA THR A 112 -0.69 -23.26 -8.75
C THR A 112 0.61 -22.78 -8.11
N THR A 113 0.98 -23.33 -6.95
CA THR A 113 2.27 -23.01 -6.28
C THR A 113 3.50 -23.37 -7.14
N SER A 114 3.33 -24.24 -8.14
CA SER A 114 4.38 -24.65 -9.08
C SER A 114 4.58 -23.70 -10.27
N ASP A 115 3.75 -22.66 -10.41
CA ASP A 115 3.89 -21.65 -11.46
C ASP A 115 5.12 -20.74 -11.23
N THR A 116 5.40 -19.86 -12.19
CA THR A 116 6.57 -18.96 -12.09
C THR A 116 6.47 -18.06 -10.84
N PRO A 117 7.49 -18.04 -9.97
CA PRO A 117 7.54 -17.24 -8.73
C PRO A 117 7.14 -15.75 -8.89
N GLY A 118 7.49 -15.14 -10.02
CA GLY A 118 7.21 -13.74 -10.33
C GLY A 118 5.80 -13.45 -10.86
N MET A 119 4.89 -14.43 -10.88
CA MET A 119 3.49 -14.17 -11.25
C MET A 119 2.78 -13.33 -10.18
N ILE A 120 1.92 -12.41 -10.62
CA ILE A 120 1.15 -11.58 -9.71
C ILE A 120 -0.04 -12.39 -9.20
N THR A 121 -0.16 -12.51 -7.87
CA THR A 121 -1.24 -13.25 -7.22
C THR A 121 -2.31 -12.33 -6.67
N VAL A 122 -1.92 -11.26 -5.99
CA VAL A 122 -2.83 -10.24 -5.44
C VAL A 122 -2.19 -8.87 -5.60
N TYR A 123 -2.96 -7.84 -5.88
CA TYR A 123 -2.48 -6.47 -5.80
C TYR A 123 -3.58 -5.56 -5.28
N GLU A 124 -3.22 -4.38 -4.81
CA GLU A 124 -4.22 -3.43 -4.33
C GLU A 124 -4.78 -2.52 -5.45
N LYS A 125 -5.99 -2.00 -5.25
CA LYS A 125 -6.58 -1.03 -6.17
C LYS A 125 -5.79 0.29 -6.16
N LEU A 126 -5.66 0.94 -7.33
CA LEU A 126 -4.97 2.23 -7.45
C LEU A 126 -5.56 3.29 -6.53
N SER A 127 -6.89 3.28 -6.37
CA SER A 127 -7.62 4.23 -5.53
C SER A 127 -7.24 4.16 -4.04
N ASN A 128 -6.54 3.11 -3.57
CA ASN A 128 -6.14 3.00 -2.17
C ASN A 128 -5.00 3.97 -1.82
N HIS A 129 -4.07 4.22 -2.74
CA HIS A 129 -2.87 5.03 -2.45
C HIS A 129 -2.44 5.99 -3.57
N GLY A 130 -2.93 5.80 -4.81
CA GLY A 130 -2.87 6.79 -5.89
C GLY A 130 -1.61 6.80 -6.75
N ASP A 131 -0.41 6.73 -6.16
CA ASP A 131 0.88 6.84 -6.87
C ASP A 131 1.53 5.49 -7.21
N GLY A 132 0.97 4.41 -6.66
CA GLY A 132 1.45 3.06 -6.86
C GLY A 132 0.58 2.06 -6.10
N ARG A 133 1.05 0.81 -6.08
CA ARG A 133 0.32 -0.31 -5.52
C ARG A 133 1.30 -1.28 -4.86
N ASN A 134 0.92 -1.83 -3.72
CA ASN A 134 1.51 -3.05 -3.21
C ASN A 134 1.04 -4.24 -4.06
N VAL A 135 2.00 -5.06 -4.45
CA VAL A 135 1.81 -6.24 -5.31
C VAL A 135 2.38 -7.44 -4.58
N LEU A 136 1.55 -8.47 -4.41
CA LEU A 136 1.91 -9.79 -3.90
C LEU A 136 2.17 -10.73 -5.08
N PHE A 137 3.33 -11.36 -5.05
CA PHE A 137 3.76 -12.34 -6.04
C PHE A 137 3.62 -13.76 -5.52
N LEU A 138 3.72 -14.74 -6.42
CA LEU A 138 3.44 -16.15 -6.12
C LEU A 138 4.42 -16.74 -5.09
N ASP A 139 5.67 -16.28 -5.06
CA ASP A 139 6.66 -16.61 -4.03
C ASP A 139 6.41 -15.94 -2.66
N SER A 140 5.25 -15.30 -2.49
CA SER A 140 4.83 -14.57 -1.29
C SER A 140 5.58 -13.26 -1.00
N HIS A 141 6.44 -12.78 -1.90
CA HIS A 141 7.02 -11.45 -1.73
C HIS A 141 5.98 -10.37 -2.01
N VAL A 142 6.07 -9.27 -1.26
CA VAL A 142 5.25 -8.07 -1.48
C VAL A 142 6.17 -6.90 -1.81
N GLU A 143 5.86 -6.19 -2.88
CA GLU A 143 6.61 -5.02 -3.31
C GLU A 143 5.69 -3.83 -3.53
N TRP A 144 6.12 -2.65 -3.11
CA TRP A 144 5.51 -1.39 -3.55
C TRP A 144 5.99 -1.05 -4.97
N VAL A 145 5.05 -1.03 -5.91
CA VAL A 145 5.33 -0.82 -7.33
C VAL A 145 4.67 0.51 -7.78
N PRO A 146 5.45 1.46 -8.32
CA PRO A 146 4.88 2.65 -8.97
C PRO A 146 3.97 2.27 -10.14
N GLU A 147 2.91 3.04 -10.39
CA GLU A 147 1.86 2.66 -11.36
C GLU A 147 2.42 2.37 -12.78
N GLU A 148 3.41 3.13 -13.25
CA GLU A 148 4.05 2.88 -14.55
C GLU A 148 4.68 1.48 -14.63
N ARG A 149 5.48 1.11 -13.62
CA ARG A 149 6.09 -0.22 -13.53
C ARG A 149 5.04 -1.30 -13.32
N PHE A 150 3.95 -1.00 -12.61
CA PHE A 150 2.84 -1.94 -12.42
C PHE A 150 2.20 -2.32 -13.76
N GLN A 151 1.98 -1.35 -14.65
CA GLN A 151 1.45 -1.61 -15.99
C GLN A 151 2.37 -2.49 -16.83
N GLU A 152 3.69 -2.33 -16.69
CA GLU A 152 4.67 -3.23 -17.33
C GLU A 152 4.62 -4.65 -16.76
N LEU A 153 4.54 -4.78 -15.43
CA LEU A 153 4.43 -6.08 -14.77
C LEU A 153 3.15 -6.82 -15.17
N ILE A 154 2.02 -6.13 -15.28
CA ILE A 154 0.76 -6.71 -15.75
C ILE A 154 0.86 -7.20 -17.20
N LYS A 155 1.55 -6.47 -18.08
CA LYS A 155 1.79 -6.92 -19.46
C LYS A 155 2.61 -8.21 -19.47
N LYS A 156 3.72 -8.26 -18.72
CA LYS A 156 4.58 -9.45 -18.58
C LYS A 156 3.85 -10.65 -17.99
N ASP A 157 3.09 -10.44 -16.91
CA ASP A 157 2.24 -11.48 -16.28
C ASP A 157 1.23 -12.05 -17.29
N ASN A 158 0.58 -11.19 -18.07
CA ASN A 158 -0.38 -11.61 -19.10
C ASN A 158 0.28 -12.29 -20.31
N GLU A 159 1.49 -11.92 -20.69
CA GLU A 159 2.28 -12.64 -21.71
C GLU A 159 2.58 -14.07 -21.25
N TYR A 160 3.02 -14.24 -20.00
CA TYR A 160 3.22 -15.57 -19.41
C TYR A 160 1.92 -16.38 -19.40
N ARG A 161 0.80 -15.77 -18.96
CA ARG A 161 -0.51 -16.42 -18.98
C ARG A 161 -0.87 -16.94 -20.38
N ARG A 162 -0.68 -16.14 -21.43
CA ARG A 162 -0.93 -16.58 -22.81
C ARG A 162 -0.07 -17.77 -23.21
N GLN A 163 1.22 -17.76 -22.89
CA GLN A 163 2.14 -18.86 -23.20
C GLN A 163 1.70 -20.19 -22.55
N LYS A 164 1.15 -20.12 -21.33
CA LYS A 164 0.67 -21.28 -20.59
C LYS A 164 -0.81 -21.65 -20.91
N GLY A 165 -1.48 -20.90 -21.79
CA GLY A 165 -2.91 -21.11 -22.10
C GLY A 165 -3.87 -20.68 -20.97
N LEU A 166 -3.41 -19.83 -20.05
CA LEU A 166 -4.21 -19.28 -18.95
C LEU A 166 -5.01 -18.04 -19.41
N PRO A 167 -6.12 -17.71 -18.72
CA PRO A 167 -6.88 -16.50 -19.01
C PRO A 167 -6.03 -15.25 -18.74
N VAL A 168 -6.08 -14.32 -19.71
CA VAL A 168 -5.51 -12.97 -19.58
C VAL A 168 -6.39 -12.17 -18.63
N LEU A 169 -5.78 -11.54 -17.63
CA LEU A 169 -6.48 -10.72 -16.65
C LEU A 169 -5.97 -9.28 -16.79
N PRO A 170 -6.77 -8.30 -17.27
CA PRO A 170 -6.33 -6.92 -17.35
C PRO A 170 -6.10 -6.30 -15.96
N ALA A 171 -5.39 -5.18 -15.91
CA ALA A 171 -5.29 -4.36 -14.70
C ALA A 171 -6.67 -3.76 -14.36
N GLN A 172 -6.96 -3.63 -13.06
CA GLN A 172 -8.18 -3.02 -12.52
C GLN A 172 -7.81 -1.89 -11.55
#